data_AF-A0A914T7I8-F1
#
_entry.id   AF-A0A914T7I8-F1
#
_cell.length_a   1.000
_cell.length_b   1.000
_cell.length_c   1.000
_cell.angle_alpha   90.00
_cell.angle_beta   90.00
_cell.angle_gamma   90.00
#
_symmetry.space_group_name_H-M   'P 1'
#
loop_
_entity.id
_entity.type
_entity.pdbx_description
1 polymer ?
#
loop_
_entity_poly.entity_id
_entity_poly.type
_entity_poly.pdbx_seq_one_letter_code
_entity_poly.pdbx_strand_id
1 'polypeptide(L)'
;MNFEKELQDIFDGILKIEDLPDEALAKWNEWKEEEKMIEEKVQEWMNEKAKKKEEAKNKRRDTDFEIAYDRLSRAGYNGKHGNFEVPFELKQNAMKLYEQVKRAEKSEWSEEDWLACAGISKAQTQRNFIRKVNEIITDYGWNPPPTN
;
A
#
# COMPACT_ATOMS: atom_id res chain seq x y z
N MET A 1 -29.36 28.96 2.67
CA MET A 1 -30.09 28.71 3.93
C MET A 1 -29.61 27.38 4.46
N ASN A 2 -28.91 27.40 5.58
CA ASN A 2 -28.35 26.20 6.19
C ASN A 2 -29.40 25.69 7.17
N PHE A 3 -30.30 24.83 6.69
CA PHE A 3 -31.50 24.40 7.40
C PHE A 3 -31.20 23.77 8.76
N GLU A 4 -30.05 23.09 8.88
CA GLU A 4 -29.54 22.55 10.14
C GLU A 4 -29.19 23.65 11.14
N LYS A 5 -28.62 24.76 10.67
CA LYS A 5 -28.25 25.89 11.54
C LYS A 5 -29.48 26.64 12.04
N GLU A 6 -30.47 26.83 11.18
CA GLU A 6 -31.75 27.46 11.55
C GLU A 6 -32.57 26.57 12.51
N LEU A 7 -32.53 25.24 12.35
CA LEU A 7 -33.16 24.31 13.29
C LEU A 7 -32.43 24.27 14.64
N GLN A 8 -31.09 24.30 14.64
CA GLN A 8 -30.29 24.36 15.86
C GLN A 8 -30.55 25.67 16.63
N ASP A 9 -30.57 26.81 15.94
CA ASP A 9 -30.84 28.13 16.52
C ASP A 9 -32.28 28.23 17.09
N ILE A 10 -33.26 27.56 16.46
CA ILE A 10 -34.65 27.46 16.97
C ILE A 10 -34.73 26.53 18.20
N PHE A 11 -34.02 25.40 18.19
CA PHE A 11 -33.97 24.49 19.34
C PHE A 11 -33.30 25.14 20.56
N ASP A 12 -32.15 25.79 20.34
CA ASP A 12 -31.39 26.51 21.38
C ASP A 12 -32.18 27.70 21.96
N GLY A 13 -33.12 28.27 21.18
CA GLY A 13 -33.98 29.37 21.59
C GLY A 13 -35.28 28.99 22.31
N ILE A 14 -35.77 27.75 22.14
CA ILE A 14 -37.09 27.30 22.67
C ILE A 14 -36.95 26.43 23.93
N LEU A 15 -35.86 25.69 24.08
CA LEU A 15 -35.58 24.85 25.24
C LEU A 15 -34.10 24.96 25.56
N LYS A 16 -33.75 25.77 26.57
CA LYS A 16 -32.39 25.70 27.12
C LYS A 16 -32.24 24.31 27.74
N ILE A 17 -31.16 23.63 27.43
CA ILE A 17 -30.86 22.28 27.96
C ILE A 17 -30.89 22.27 29.51
N GLU A 18 -30.63 23.42 30.13
CA GLU A 18 -30.70 23.69 31.57
C GLU A 18 -32.12 23.60 32.19
N ASP A 19 -33.18 23.70 31.37
CA ASP A 19 -34.58 23.65 31.80
C ASP A 19 -35.22 22.26 31.59
N LEU A 20 -34.46 21.28 31.10
CA LEU A 20 -34.94 19.90 30.91
C LEU A 20 -35.03 19.16 32.26
N PRO A 21 -36.06 18.32 32.48
CA PRO A 21 -36.10 17.42 33.62
C PRO A 21 -34.84 16.53 33.67
N ASP A 22 -34.32 16.24 34.86
CA ASP A 22 -33.07 15.46 35.05
C ASP A 22 -33.05 14.15 34.23
N GLU A 23 -34.19 13.46 34.13
CA GLU A 23 -34.32 12.23 33.34
C GLU A 23 -34.18 12.45 31.81
N ALA A 24 -34.63 13.59 31.30
CA ALA A 24 -34.51 13.94 29.88
C ALA A 24 -33.09 14.39 29.55
N LEU A 25 -32.44 15.12 30.46
CA LEU A 25 -31.03 15.51 30.34
C LEU A 25 -30.11 14.27 30.38
N ALA A 26 -30.39 13.30 31.26
CA ALA A 26 -29.65 12.04 31.32
C ALA A 26 -29.74 11.27 29.99
N LYS A 27 -30.95 11.11 29.43
CA LYS A 27 -31.14 10.45 28.13
C LYS A 27 -30.47 11.19 26.97
N TRP A 28 -30.46 12.52 27.00
CA TRP A 28 -29.75 13.32 26.01
C TRP A 28 -28.24 13.10 26.06
N ASN A 29 -27.68 13.05 27.27
CA ASN A 29 -26.25 12.78 27.47
C ASN A 29 -25.89 11.34 27.07
N GLU A 30 -26.70 10.34 27.42
CA GLU A 30 -26.54 8.96 26.95
C GLU A 30 -26.55 8.89 25.41
N TRP A 31 -27.50 9.54 24.76
CA TRP A 31 -27.57 9.60 23.31
C TRP A 31 -26.33 10.26 22.69
N LYS A 32 -25.80 11.33 23.30
CA LYS A 32 -24.57 11.99 22.87
C LYS A 32 -23.33 11.11 23.04
N GLU A 33 -23.26 10.35 24.12
CA GLU A 33 -22.21 9.36 24.32
C GLU A 33 -22.30 8.22 23.28
N GLU A 34 -23.51 7.73 23.00
CA GLU A 34 -23.74 6.72 21.95
C GLU A 34 -23.35 7.22 20.56
N GLU A 35 -23.73 8.46 20.21
CA GLU A 35 -23.36 9.11 18.94
C GLU A 35 -21.82 9.13 18.78
N LYS A 36 -21.11 9.60 19.81
CA LYS A 36 -19.65 9.62 19.83
C LYS A 36 -19.03 8.22 19.72
N MET A 37 -19.57 7.24 20.45
CA MET A 37 -19.11 5.85 20.39
C MET A 37 -19.30 5.24 18.99
N ILE A 38 -20.37 5.60 18.30
CA ILE A 38 -20.62 5.17 16.92
C ILE A 38 -19.63 5.84 15.97
N GLU A 39 -19.38 7.15 16.11
CA GLU A 39 -18.38 7.86 15.31
C GLU A 39 -16.99 7.26 15.46
N GLU A 40 -16.57 6.95 16.70
CA GLU A 40 -15.30 6.29 16.99
C GLU A 40 -15.22 4.91 16.31
N LYS A 41 -16.27 4.08 16.44
CA LYS A 41 -16.34 2.76 15.77
C LYS A 41 -16.29 2.86 14.24
N VAL A 42 -16.95 3.87 13.66
CA VAL A 42 -16.92 4.10 12.21
C VAL A 42 -15.50 4.48 11.79
N GLN A 43 -14.83 5.35 12.54
CA GLN A 43 -13.46 5.75 12.26
C GLN A 43 -12.49 4.57 12.38
N GLU A 44 -12.62 3.74 13.41
CA GLU A 44 -11.85 2.51 13.58
C GLU A 44 -12.04 1.55 12.40
N TRP A 45 -13.29 1.32 12.00
CA TRP A 45 -13.62 0.48 10.85
C TRP A 45 -13.02 1.01 9.54
N MET A 46 -13.08 2.33 9.32
CA MET A 46 -12.48 2.98 8.15
C MET A 46 -10.96 2.82 8.14
N ASN A 47 -10.31 2.99 9.29
CA ASN A 47 -8.87 2.80 9.47
C ASN A 47 -8.47 1.34 9.19
N GLU A 48 -9.21 0.38 9.74
CA GLU A 48 -8.97 -1.06 9.52
C GLU A 48 -9.12 -1.43 8.04
N LYS A 49 -10.16 -0.91 7.38
CA LYS A 49 -10.41 -1.13 5.95
C LYS A 49 -9.29 -0.54 5.09
N ALA A 50 -8.80 0.65 5.44
CA ALA A 50 -7.67 1.27 4.77
C ALA A 50 -6.39 0.45 4.94
N LYS A 51 -6.12 -0.04 6.16
CA LYS A 51 -5.00 -0.94 6.46
C LYS A 51 -5.04 -2.21 5.62
N LYS A 52 -6.17 -2.92 5.63
CA LYS A 52 -6.39 -4.14 4.82
C LYS A 52 -6.18 -3.88 3.33
N LYS A 53 -6.64 -2.73 2.83
CA LYS A 53 -6.44 -2.34 1.42
C LYS A 53 -4.95 -2.15 1.09
N GLU A 54 -4.19 -1.49 1.96
CA GLU A 54 -2.76 -1.28 1.74
C GLU A 54 -1.96 -2.58 1.89
N GLU A 55 -2.32 -3.44 2.85
CA GLU A 55 -1.73 -4.79 2.98
C GLU A 55 -1.97 -5.63 1.72
N ALA A 56 -3.18 -5.66 1.19
CA ALA A 56 -3.50 -6.37 -0.05
C ALA A 56 -2.71 -5.83 -1.25
N LYS A 57 -2.52 -4.51 -1.31
CA LYS A 57 -1.71 -3.85 -2.35
C LYS A 57 -0.23 -4.18 -2.22
N ASN A 58 0.32 -4.21 -1.01
CA ASN A 58 1.70 -4.61 -0.76
C ASN A 58 1.92 -6.10 -1.09
N LYS A 59 1.00 -6.97 -0.68
CA LYS A 59 1.03 -8.40 -1.05
C LYS A 59 1.07 -8.61 -2.57
N ARG A 60 0.27 -7.86 -3.33
CA ARG A 60 0.31 -7.91 -4.81
C ARG A 60 1.66 -7.44 -5.35
N ARG A 61 2.21 -6.35 -4.83
CA ARG A 61 3.54 -5.85 -5.23
C ARG A 61 4.65 -6.86 -4.98
N ASP A 62 4.64 -7.50 -3.81
CA ASP A 62 5.61 -8.55 -3.48
C ASP A 62 5.46 -9.74 -4.43
N THR A 63 4.22 -10.12 -4.77
CA THR A 63 3.95 -11.18 -5.76
C THR A 63 4.50 -10.81 -7.15
N ASP A 64 4.22 -9.60 -7.64
CA ASP A 64 4.70 -9.12 -8.93
C ASP A 64 6.24 -9.03 -8.98
N PHE A 65 6.85 -8.68 -7.85
CA PHE A 65 8.29 -8.60 -7.68
C PHE A 65 8.95 -9.99 -7.79
N GLU A 66 8.41 -11.01 -7.13
CA GLU A 66 8.90 -12.40 -7.25
C GLU A 66 8.70 -12.96 -8.67
N ILE A 67 7.56 -12.65 -9.30
CA ILE A 67 7.31 -13.03 -10.70
C ILE A 67 8.35 -12.39 -11.63
N ALA A 68 8.68 -11.11 -11.42
CA ALA A 68 9.72 -10.45 -12.21
C ALA A 68 11.10 -11.08 -12.00
N TYR A 69 11.43 -11.52 -10.78
CA TYR A 69 12.68 -12.22 -10.52
C TYR A 69 12.74 -13.58 -11.24
N ASP A 70 11.68 -14.39 -11.18
CA ASP A 70 11.60 -15.63 -11.95
C ASP A 70 11.78 -15.37 -13.45
N ARG A 71 11.15 -14.32 -13.98
CA ARG A 71 11.31 -13.96 -15.38
C ARG A 71 12.74 -13.54 -15.72
N LEU A 72 13.39 -12.73 -14.88
CA LEU A 72 14.78 -12.31 -15.07
C LEU A 72 15.73 -13.53 -15.09
N SER A 73 15.48 -14.54 -14.26
CA SER A 73 16.31 -15.75 -14.21
C SER A 73 16.32 -16.53 -15.53
N ARG A 74 15.24 -16.41 -16.31
CA ARG A 74 15.05 -17.04 -17.63
C ARG A 74 15.15 -16.05 -18.78
N ALA A 75 15.61 -14.83 -18.51
CA ALA A 75 15.75 -13.80 -19.51
C ALA A 75 16.89 -14.14 -20.48
N GLY A 76 16.64 -13.82 -21.75
CA GLY A 76 17.35 -14.35 -22.90
C GLY A 76 16.45 -15.29 -23.69
N TYR A 77 16.82 -15.52 -24.93
CA TYR A 77 16.10 -16.38 -25.86
C TYR A 77 17.04 -17.49 -26.34
N ASN A 78 16.56 -18.72 -26.30
CA ASN A 78 17.23 -19.85 -26.94
C ASN A 78 16.16 -20.63 -27.71
N GLY A 79 16.23 -20.59 -29.04
CA GLY A 79 15.23 -21.24 -29.87
C GLY A 79 15.57 -21.24 -31.36
N LYS A 80 14.57 -21.58 -32.18
CA LYS A 80 14.73 -21.74 -33.64
C LYS A 80 15.31 -20.50 -34.34
N HIS A 81 15.07 -19.31 -33.79
CA HIS A 81 15.50 -18.05 -34.39
C HIS A 81 16.85 -17.53 -33.86
N GLY A 82 17.57 -18.34 -33.09
CA GLY A 82 18.90 -18.02 -32.57
C GLY A 82 18.97 -18.00 -31.05
N ASN A 83 20.12 -17.55 -30.55
CA ASN A 83 20.41 -17.44 -29.13
C ASN A 83 20.76 -15.99 -28.80
N PHE A 84 19.95 -15.37 -27.95
CA PHE A 84 20.17 -14.01 -27.47
C PHE A 84 20.38 -14.06 -25.96
N GLU A 85 21.62 -13.83 -25.54
CA GLU A 85 21.95 -13.72 -24.12
C GLU A 85 21.83 -12.28 -23.66
N VAL A 86 21.31 -12.10 -22.45
CA VAL A 86 21.30 -10.80 -21.78
C VAL A 86 22.71 -10.49 -21.28
N PRO A 87 23.27 -9.30 -21.58
CA PRO A 87 24.54 -8.85 -21.05
C PRO A 87 24.61 -8.94 -19.52
N PHE A 88 25.75 -9.42 -19.01
CA PHE A 88 25.98 -9.61 -17.59
C PHE A 88 25.74 -8.34 -16.77
N GLU A 89 26.18 -7.18 -17.26
CA GLU A 89 26.01 -5.90 -16.58
C GLU A 89 24.54 -5.51 -16.38
N LEU A 90 23.68 -5.81 -17.37
CA LEU A 90 22.24 -5.55 -17.25
C LEU A 90 21.59 -6.45 -16.20
N LYS A 91 21.97 -7.74 -16.17
CA LYS A 91 21.52 -8.65 -15.11
C LYS A 91 22.00 -8.19 -13.73
N GLN A 92 23.27 -7.80 -13.61
CA GLN A 92 23.85 -7.29 -12.36
C GLN A 92 23.14 -6.03 -11.85
N ASN A 93 22.85 -5.08 -12.73
CA ASN A 93 22.16 -3.86 -12.35
C ASN A 93 20.72 -4.14 -11.87
N ALA A 94 20.02 -5.08 -12.49
CA ALA A 94 18.72 -5.53 -12.00
C ALA A 94 18.85 -6.27 -10.65
N MET A 95 19.85 -7.14 -10.49
CA MET A 95 20.09 -7.88 -9.24
C MET A 95 20.42 -6.98 -8.05
N LYS A 96 21.13 -5.87 -8.25
CA LYS A 96 21.35 -4.87 -7.18
C LYS A 96 20.04 -4.32 -6.63
N LEU A 97 19.07 -4.03 -7.50
CA LEU A 97 17.74 -3.56 -7.07
C LEU A 97 16.97 -4.68 -6.33
N TYR A 98 17.11 -5.92 -6.78
CA TYR A 98 16.51 -7.08 -6.11
C TYR A 98 17.06 -7.26 -4.69
N GLU A 99 18.39 -7.25 -4.55
CA GLU A 99 19.08 -7.36 -3.27
C GLU A 99 18.72 -6.22 -2.33
N GLN A 100 18.58 -5.00 -2.85
CA GLN A 100 18.16 -3.85 -2.07
C GLN A 100 16.76 -4.04 -1.47
N VAL A 101 15.80 -4.58 -2.23
CA VAL A 101 14.46 -4.91 -1.72
C VAL A 101 14.52 -6.01 -0.66
N LYS A 102 15.33 -7.06 -0.87
CA LYS A 102 15.47 -8.16 0.10
C LYS A 102 16.20 -7.75 1.37
N ARG A 103 17.16 -6.82 1.27
CA ARG A 103 17.82 -6.22 2.44
C ARG A 103 16.83 -5.36 3.23
N ALA A 104 15.95 -4.62 2.55
CA ALA A 104 14.86 -3.85 3.18
C ALA A 104 13.81 -4.69 3.91
N GLU A 105 13.71 -5.98 3.59
CA GLU A 105 12.75 -6.91 4.18
C GLU A 105 13.30 -7.60 5.44
N LYS A 106 14.61 -7.69 5.59
CA LYS A 106 15.23 -8.03 6.87
C LYS A 106 14.99 -6.85 7.80
N SER A 107 14.34 -7.08 8.94
CA SER A 107 13.88 -6.08 9.93
C SER A 107 14.99 -5.29 10.64
N GLU A 108 16.15 -5.14 10.01
CA GLU A 108 17.40 -4.62 10.56
C GLU A 108 17.97 -3.54 9.63
N TRP A 109 17.12 -2.65 9.09
CA TRP A 109 17.65 -1.45 8.46
C TRP A 109 18.22 -0.54 9.54
N SER A 110 19.55 -0.45 9.59
CA SER A 110 20.21 0.69 10.20
C SER A 110 19.87 1.94 9.38
N GLU A 111 19.90 3.11 10.02
CA GLU A 111 19.70 4.40 9.34
C GLU A 111 20.71 4.60 8.19
N GLU A 112 21.90 4.02 8.32
CA GLU A 112 22.95 4.00 7.31
C GLU A 112 22.58 3.20 6.05
N ASP A 113 21.92 2.04 6.19
CA ASP A 113 21.44 1.25 5.05
C ASP A 113 20.31 1.97 4.30
N TRP A 114 19.45 2.71 5.02
CA TRP A 114 18.40 3.55 4.42
C TRP A 114 18.98 4.77 3.67
N LEU A 115 20.00 5.42 4.27
CA LEU A 115 20.73 6.54 3.67
C LEU A 115 21.55 6.12 2.44
N ALA A 116 22.19 4.95 2.46
CA ALA A 116 22.91 4.38 1.32
C ALA A 116 21.97 4.04 0.14
N CYS A 117 20.69 3.78 0.44
CA CYS A 117 19.63 3.62 -0.55
C CYS A 117 19.07 4.94 -1.11
N ALA A 118 19.66 6.09 -0.76
CA ALA A 118 19.33 7.42 -1.25
C ALA A 118 17.84 7.82 -1.13
N GLY A 119 17.16 7.36 -0.06
CA GLY A 119 15.76 7.71 0.22
C GLY A 119 14.73 7.08 -0.73
N ILE A 120 15.11 6.08 -1.53
CA ILE A 120 14.16 5.36 -2.40
C ILE A 120 13.43 4.29 -1.58
N SER A 121 12.09 4.43 -1.46
CA SER A 121 11.25 3.46 -0.74
C SER A 121 11.29 2.04 -1.34
N LYS A 122 11.06 0.99 -0.53
CA LYS A 122 10.92 -0.42 -0.97
C LYS A 122 10.00 -0.53 -2.20
N ALA A 123 8.83 0.09 -2.15
CA ALA A 123 7.85 0.07 -3.22
C ALA A 123 8.37 0.70 -4.54
N GLN A 124 9.19 1.75 -4.43
CA GLN A 124 9.80 2.37 -5.59
C GLN A 124 10.94 1.52 -6.16
N THR A 125 11.75 0.89 -5.31
CA THR A 125 12.80 -0.05 -5.73
C THR A 125 12.19 -1.28 -6.42
N GLN A 126 11.10 -1.84 -5.89
CA GLN A 126 10.34 -2.92 -6.55
C GLN A 126 9.85 -2.51 -7.95
N ARG A 127 9.27 -1.31 -8.09
CA ARG A 127 8.84 -0.79 -9.40
C ARG A 127 10.01 -0.64 -10.37
N ASN A 128 11.12 -0.09 -9.90
CA ASN A 128 12.32 0.09 -10.71
C ASN A 128 12.88 -1.26 -11.17
N PHE A 129 12.89 -2.26 -10.29
CA PHE A 129 13.28 -3.63 -10.62
C PHE A 129 12.37 -4.23 -11.69
N ILE A 130 11.05 -4.23 -11.47
CA ILE A 130 10.08 -4.79 -12.42
C ILE A 130 10.21 -4.11 -13.79
N ARG A 131 10.36 -2.78 -13.82
CA ARG A 131 10.58 -2.03 -15.06
C ARG A 131 11.85 -2.51 -15.77
N LYS A 132 12.96 -2.62 -15.05
CA LYS A 132 14.25 -3.06 -15.60
C LYS A 132 14.19 -4.47 -16.15
N VAL A 133 13.50 -5.37 -15.46
CA VAL A 133 13.26 -6.74 -15.92
C VAL A 133 12.43 -6.75 -17.22
N ASN A 134 11.37 -5.95 -17.29
CA ASN A 134 10.53 -5.88 -18.48
C ASN A 134 11.30 -5.31 -19.69
N GLU A 135 12.15 -4.30 -19.48
CA GLU A 135 13.08 -3.79 -20.51
C GLU A 135 13.96 -4.93 -21.03
N ILE A 136 14.65 -5.65 -20.13
CA ILE A 136 15.53 -6.78 -20.48
C ILE A 136 14.78 -7.86 -21.27
N ILE A 137 13.58 -8.25 -20.83
CA ILE A 137 12.78 -9.29 -21.51
C ILE A 137 12.31 -8.83 -22.88
N THR A 138 11.98 -7.54 -23.02
CA THR A 138 11.55 -6.99 -24.32
C THR A 138 12.70 -7.02 -25.33
N ASP A 139 13.90 -6.69 -24.88
CA ASP A 139 15.07 -6.56 -25.76
C ASP A 139 15.72 -7.91 -26.09
N TYR A 140 15.74 -8.86 -25.14
CA TYR A 140 16.49 -10.12 -25.27
C TYR A 140 15.61 -11.37 -25.28
N GLY A 141 14.30 -11.20 -25.13
CA GLY A 141 13.34 -12.29 -25.03
C GLY A 141 13.32 -12.96 -23.66
N TRP A 142 12.40 -13.91 -23.53
CA TRP A 142 12.20 -14.70 -22.32
C TRP A 142 11.77 -16.11 -22.69
N ASN A 143 12.38 -17.10 -22.04
CA ASN A 143 12.03 -18.49 -22.22
C ASN A 143 10.96 -18.91 -21.19
N PRO A 144 9.77 -19.35 -21.65
CA PRO A 144 8.72 -19.79 -20.75
C PRO A 144 9.12 -21.05 -19.98
N PRO A 145 8.45 -21.35 -18.86
CA PRO A 145 8.66 -22.61 -18.15
C PRO A 145 8.43 -23.83 -19.05
N PRO A 146 9.18 -24.92 -18.82
CA PRO A 146 8.85 -26.19 -19.46
C PRO A 146 7.41 -26.56 -19.10
N THR A 147 6.60 -26.87 -20.12
CA THR A 147 5.28 -27.45 -19.95
C THR A 147 5.46 -28.93 -19.65
N ASN A 148 5.21 -29.33 -18.40
CA ASN A 148 5.11 -30.74 -18.01
C ASN A 148 3.80 -31.36 -18.50
#